data_AF-A0A955Z3K8-F1
#
_entry.id   AF-A0A955Z3K8-F1
#
_cell.length_a   1.000
_cell.length_b   1.000
_cell.length_c   1.000
_cell.angle_alpha   90.00
_cell.angle_beta   90.00
_cell.angle_gamma   90.00
#
_symmetry.space_group_name_H-M   'P 1'
#
loop_
_entity.id
_entity.type
_entity.pdbx_description
1 polymer ?
#
loop_
_entity_poly.entity_id
_entity_poly.type
_entity_poly.pdbx_seq_one_letter_code
_entity_poly.pdbx_strand_id
1 'polypeptide(L)'
;MKRVGEDSHRRPAARGRAVARASFAVVMLLGLAHCKTDPPKGEALRVIQRDLKPQGLCTISADILASFKTQYRTKATCLPLTGTPPRASECLDAMVKAGVTRDMPASYMVEWPDEVATAGLDLIPAYDRKARNLIFKRCVAASDELRVGSIECARAEYAKVSKVTTDDPEHATVRVDRELSMRADIADLEKACGPLVRPSVVEIVKMVKRDGAWFVDKPEGG
;
A
#
# COMPACT_ATOMS: atom_id res chain seq x y z
N MET A 1 -3.44 101.18 -25.83
CA MET A 1 -2.17 101.62 -26.44
C MET A 1 -1.03 101.18 -25.54
N LYS A 2 0.07 100.65 -26.12
CA LYS A 2 1.44 100.50 -25.57
C LYS A 2 1.56 99.78 -24.19
N ARG A 3 2.11 98.56 -24.11
CA ARG A 3 3.52 98.13 -24.27
C ARG A 3 4.40 98.60 -23.10
N VAL A 4 5.31 97.71 -22.67
CA VAL A 4 6.51 97.96 -21.83
C VAL A 4 6.19 98.03 -20.34
N GLY A 5 6.93 97.48 -19.39
CA GLY A 5 8.28 96.92 -19.27
C GLY A 5 8.58 96.95 -17.75
N GLU A 6 9.23 95.94 -17.18
CA GLU A 6 10.68 95.90 -16.99
C GLU A 6 11.08 96.38 -15.58
N ASP A 7 11.97 95.59 -14.97
CA ASP A 7 12.84 95.90 -13.82
C ASP A 7 12.20 96.14 -12.45
N SER A 8 12.84 95.86 -11.30
CA SER A 8 14.04 95.13 -10.90
C SER A 8 14.08 95.26 -9.36
N HIS A 9 14.99 94.55 -8.70
CA HIS A 9 15.49 94.80 -7.33
C HIS A 9 14.66 94.39 -6.09
N ARG A 10 15.09 93.31 -5.41
CA ARG A 10 15.93 93.32 -4.17
C ARG A 10 15.85 91.95 -3.43
N ARG A 11 17.02 91.35 -3.18
CA ARG A 11 17.28 90.36 -2.09
C ARG A 11 17.48 91.15 -0.75
N PRO A 12 17.73 90.55 0.45
CA PRO A 12 18.02 89.15 0.83
C PRO A 12 17.41 88.68 2.19
N ALA A 13 17.88 87.50 2.64
CA ALA A 13 17.91 86.95 4.02
C ALA A 13 16.67 86.18 4.49
N ALA A 14 16.75 85.08 5.25
CA ALA A 14 17.81 84.14 5.59
C ALA A 14 17.14 82.93 6.28
N ARG A 15 17.75 81.75 6.10
CA ARG A 15 17.70 80.58 6.99
C ARG A 15 16.33 79.97 7.34
N GLY A 16 15.97 78.93 6.60
CA GLY A 16 15.12 77.84 7.08
C GLY A 16 15.77 76.50 6.77
N ARG A 17 16.32 75.82 7.78
CA ARG A 17 16.73 74.41 7.69
C ARG A 17 15.45 73.57 7.58
N ALA A 18 15.27 72.85 6.49
CA ALA A 18 14.24 71.81 6.39
C ALA A 18 14.89 70.48 6.05
N VAL A 19 14.79 69.59 7.03
CA VAL A 19 15.27 68.22 7.10
C VAL A 19 14.65 67.40 5.97
N ALA A 20 15.50 66.73 5.20
CA ALA A 20 15.11 65.67 4.28
C ALA A 20 14.50 64.51 5.07
N ARG A 21 13.22 64.21 4.84
CA ARG A 21 12.62 62.92 5.19
C ARG A 21 12.43 62.14 3.89
N ALA A 22 13.42 61.30 3.60
CA ALA A 22 13.29 60.23 2.63
C ALA A 22 12.33 59.19 3.21
N SER A 23 11.10 59.14 2.69
CA SER A 23 10.16 58.07 2.99
C SER A 23 10.60 56.80 2.24
N PHE A 24 11.44 55.99 2.87
CA PHE A 24 11.62 54.60 2.47
C PHE A 24 10.35 53.82 2.85
N ALA A 25 9.48 53.61 1.88
CA ALA A 25 8.43 52.61 1.96
C ALA A 25 9.09 51.23 1.89
N VAL A 26 9.42 50.67 3.05
CA VAL A 26 9.78 49.25 3.18
C VAL A 26 8.49 48.46 3.02
N VAL A 27 8.27 47.97 1.80
CA VAL A 27 7.30 46.90 1.53
C VAL A 27 7.84 45.65 2.23
N MET A 28 7.40 45.41 3.47
CA MET A 28 7.47 44.10 4.10
C MET A 28 6.48 43.19 3.37
N LEU A 29 6.93 42.64 2.24
CA LEU A 29 6.42 41.38 1.73
C LEU A 29 6.71 40.33 2.81
N LEU A 30 5.74 40.08 3.70
CA LEU A 30 5.61 38.80 4.38
C LEU A 30 5.36 37.74 3.30
N GLY A 31 6.43 37.34 2.62
CA GLY A 31 6.48 36.03 2.02
C GLY A 31 6.43 35.04 3.17
N LEU A 32 5.24 34.57 3.51
CA LEU A 32 5.08 33.25 4.12
C LEU A 32 5.60 32.25 3.08
N ALA A 33 6.93 32.13 3.02
CA ALA A 33 7.56 30.90 2.60
C ALA A 33 6.97 29.85 3.53
N HIS A 34 5.89 29.21 3.07
CA HIS A 34 5.51 27.90 3.57
C HIS A 34 6.71 27.03 3.28
N CYS A 35 7.68 27.02 4.20
CA CYS A 35 8.82 26.14 4.16
C CYS A 35 8.22 24.74 4.08
N LYS A 36 8.29 24.13 2.90
CA LYS A 36 7.98 22.72 2.69
C LYS A 36 8.85 21.98 3.70
N THR A 37 8.22 21.55 4.79
CA THR A 37 8.89 20.90 5.89
C THR A 37 8.66 19.43 5.69
N ASP A 38 9.51 18.83 4.86
CA ASP A 38 9.55 17.39 4.65
C ASP A 38 9.56 16.66 6.00
N PRO A 39 8.87 15.53 6.15
CA PRO A 39 9.02 14.73 7.35
C PRO A 39 10.48 14.32 7.51
N PRO A 40 11.12 14.61 8.67
CA PRO A 40 12.46 14.11 8.93
C PRO A 40 12.49 12.59 8.76
N LYS A 41 13.51 12.07 8.06
CA LYS A 41 13.60 10.62 7.74
C LYS A 41 13.43 9.70 8.95
N GLY A 42 13.99 10.07 10.10
CA GLY A 42 13.85 9.32 11.34
C GLY A 42 12.45 9.37 11.96
N GLU A 43 11.75 10.50 11.83
CA GLU A 43 10.35 10.62 12.23
C GLU A 43 9.46 9.78 11.31
N ALA A 44 9.64 9.91 9.99
CA ALA A 44 8.93 9.11 9.00
C ALA A 44 9.09 7.60 9.26
N LEU A 45 10.32 7.12 9.49
CA LEU A 45 10.57 5.71 9.79
C LEU A 45 9.83 5.25 11.05
N ARG A 46 9.89 6.03 12.14
CA ARG A 46 9.20 5.71 13.39
C ARG A 46 7.69 5.65 13.22
N VAL A 47 7.12 6.62 12.52
CA VAL A 47 5.67 6.67 12.24
C VAL A 47 5.26 5.46 11.40
N ILE A 48 6.03 5.12 10.37
CA ILE A 48 5.78 3.95 9.51
C ILE A 48 5.89 2.64 10.30
N GLN A 49 6.93 2.45 11.11
CA GLN A 49 7.10 1.25 11.95
C GLN A 49 6.01 1.09 13.01
N ARG A 50 5.46 2.21 13.51
CA ARG A 50 4.34 2.20 14.46
C ARG A 50 3.02 1.83 13.78
N ASP A 51 2.76 2.40 12.60
CA ASP A 51 1.43 2.40 11.99
C ASP A 51 1.22 1.28 10.97
N LEU A 52 2.31 0.74 10.41
CA LEU A 52 2.30 -0.31 9.40
C LEU A 52 3.11 -1.53 9.86
N LYS A 53 2.66 -2.70 9.41
CA LYS A 53 3.42 -3.94 9.53
C LYS A 53 3.94 -4.31 8.14
N PRO A 54 5.26 -4.40 7.95
CA PRO A 54 5.82 -4.82 6.67
C PRO A 54 5.41 -6.26 6.36
N GLN A 55 5.01 -6.51 5.11
CA GLN A 55 4.57 -7.82 4.66
C GLN A 55 5.63 -8.47 3.77
N GLY A 56 5.92 -9.76 4.01
CA GLY A 56 6.80 -10.58 3.17
C GLY A 56 6.01 -11.63 2.38
N LEU A 57 5.03 -11.17 1.61
CA LEU A 57 4.18 -12.04 0.80
C LEU A 57 4.78 -12.23 -0.60
N CYS A 58 4.76 -13.48 -1.07
CA CYS A 58 5.03 -13.84 -2.45
C CYS A 58 3.73 -14.16 -3.17
N THR A 59 3.64 -13.81 -4.45
CA THR A 59 2.47 -14.13 -5.29
C THR A 59 2.73 -15.41 -6.07
N ILE A 60 1.78 -16.33 -6.02
CA ILE A 60 1.75 -17.56 -6.81
C ILE A 60 1.44 -17.18 -8.27
N SER A 61 2.00 -17.92 -9.22
CA SER A 61 1.76 -17.69 -10.63
C SER A 61 0.28 -17.89 -11.02
N ALA A 62 -0.20 -17.11 -11.98
CA ALA A 62 -1.62 -17.10 -12.37
C ALA A 62 -2.09 -18.44 -12.95
N ASP A 63 -1.21 -19.21 -13.59
CA ASP A 63 -1.52 -20.55 -14.14
C ASP A 63 -1.85 -21.56 -13.04
N ILE A 64 -1.13 -21.52 -11.92
CA ILE A 64 -1.43 -22.38 -10.77
C ILE A 64 -2.70 -21.88 -10.06
N LEU A 65 -2.82 -20.57 -9.85
CA LEU A 65 -4.01 -20.00 -9.20
C LEU A 65 -5.30 -20.30 -9.96
N ALA A 66 -5.27 -20.27 -11.30
CA ALA A 66 -6.42 -20.60 -12.13
C ALA A 66 -6.88 -22.07 -11.98
N SER A 67 -5.98 -22.95 -11.52
CA SER A 67 -6.28 -24.35 -11.24
C SER A 67 -7.00 -24.55 -9.89
N PHE A 68 -7.04 -23.53 -9.05
CA PHE A 68 -7.70 -23.59 -7.74
C PHE A 68 -9.12 -23.01 -7.79
N LYS A 69 -9.99 -23.50 -6.92
CA LYS A 69 -11.36 -23.00 -6.70
C LYS A 69 -11.53 -22.56 -5.26
N THR A 70 -11.80 -21.28 -5.06
CA THR A 70 -12.01 -20.69 -3.73
C THR A 70 -13.45 -20.87 -3.27
N GLN A 71 -13.62 -21.43 -2.08
CA GLN A 71 -14.88 -21.56 -1.36
C GLN A 71 -15.00 -20.39 -0.37
N TYR A 72 -15.89 -19.44 -0.67
CA TYR A 72 -15.86 -18.13 -0.03
C TYR A 72 -16.37 -18.10 1.41
N ARG A 73 -17.43 -18.84 1.71
CA ARG A 73 -18.02 -18.90 3.06
C ARG A 73 -17.20 -19.78 3.98
N THR A 74 -16.76 -20.94 3.47
CA THR A 74 -15.99 -21.90 4.26
C THR A 74 -14.49 -21.62 4.30
N LYS A 75 -14.05 -20.56 3.60
CA LYS A 75 -12.65 -20.12 3.53
C LYS A 75 -11.70 -21.27 3.18
N ALA A 76 -11.99 -21.97 2.08
CA ALA A 76 -11.15 -23.07 1.60
C ALA A 76 -10.71 -22.84 0.16
N THR A 77 -9.55 -23.39 -0.20
CA THR A 77 -9.05 -23.44 -1.57
C THR A 77 -9.04 -24.90 -2.00
N CYS A 78 -9.78 -25.21 -3.05
CA CYS A 78 -10.02 -26.57 -3.52
C CYS A 78 -9.37 -26.83 -4.87
N LEU A 79 -8.90 -28.05 -5.05
CA LEU A 79 -8.34 -28.55 -6.30
C LEU A 79 -9.41 -29.38 -7.04
N PRO A 80 -9.84 -29.00 -8.25
CA PRO A 80 -10.79 -29.78 -9.03
C PRO A 80 -10.30 -31.22 -9.25
N LEU A 81 -11.25 -32.16 -9.31
CA LEU A 81 -10.96 -33.58 -9.55
C LEU A 81 -10.46 -33.82 -10.98
N THR A 82 -10.99 -33.06 -11.94
CA THR A 82 -10.64 -33.15 -13.37
C THR A 82 -10.10 -31.81 -13.87
N GLY A 83 -9.31 -31.84 -14.94
CA GLY A 83 -8.74 -30.63 -15.56
C GLY A 83 -7.62 -29.95 -14.76
N THR A 84 -7.24 -30.51 -13.61
CA THR A 84 -6.14 -30.01 -12.78
C THR A 84 -4.77 -30.45 -13.33
N PRO A 85 -3.85 -29.53 -13.62
CA PRO A 85 -2.47 -29.87 -13.96
C PRO A 85 -1.73 -30.53 -12.78
N PRO A 86 -0.81 -31.49 -13.02
CA PRO A 86 -0.04 -32.15 -11.95
C PRO A 86 0.65 -31.16 -11.00
N ARG A 87 1.23 -30.10 -11.58
CA ARG A 87 1.93 -29.03 -10.85
C ARG A 87 1.06 -28.32 -9.81
N ALA A 88 -0.24 -28.14 -10.07
CA ALA A 88 -1.14 -27.50 -9.11
C ALA A 88 -1.35 -28.39 -7.87
N SER A 89 -1.38 -29.72 -8.04
CA SER A 89 -1.40 -30.67 -6.93
C SER A 89 -0.09 -30.62 -6.14
N GLU A 90 1.05 -30.67 -6.84
CA GLU A 90 2.38 -30.62 -6.22
C GLU A 90 2.61 -29.34 -5.43
N CYS A 91 2.17 -28.20 -5.97
CA CYS A 91 2.24 -26.90 -5.29
C CYS A 91 1.42 -26.89 -4.00
N LEU A 92 0.18 -27.41 -4.03
CA LEU A 92 -0.68 -27.49 -2.85
C LEU A 92 -0.08 -28.40 -1.77
N ASP A 93 0.50 -29.53 -2.19
CA ASP A 93 1.18 -30.47 -1.31
C ASP A 93 2.41 -29.81 -0.64
N ALA A 94 3.20 -29.05 -1.43
CA ALA A 94 4.34 -28.30 -0.92
C ALA A 94 3.91 -27.20 0.06
N MET A 95 2.83 -26.46 -0.23
CA MET A 95 2.28 -25.46 0.69
C MET A 95 1.83 -26.07 2.02
N VAL A 96 1.18 -27.24 2.00
CA VAL A 96 0.79 -27.94 3.23
C VAL A 96 2.02 -28.42 4.00
N LYS A 97 3.00 -29.01 3.31
CA LYS A 97 4.26 -29.47 3.93
C LYS A 97 5.05 -28.31 4.56
N ALA A 98 5.07 -27.15 3.91
CA ALA A 98 5.65 -25.92 4.42
C ALA A 98 4.86 -25.31 5.58
N GLY A 99 3.65 -25.79 5.88
CA GLY A 99 2.77 -25.20 6.88
C GLY A 99 2.23 -23.82 6.50
N VAL A 100 2.28 -23.46 5.20
CA VAL A 100 1.63 -22.24 4.66
C VAL A 100 0.10 -22.39 4.73
N THR A 101 -0.38 -23.61 4.56
CA THR A 101 -1.79 -23.97 4.70
C THR A 101 -1.90 -25.37 5.32
N ARG A 102 -3.13 -25.84 5.55
CA ARG A 102 -3.45 -27.16 6.09
C ARG A 102 -4.61 -27.78 5.34
N ASP A 103 -4.64 -29.10 5.32
CA ASP A 103 -5.78 -29.84 4.78
C ASP A 103 -7.08 -29.55 5.52
N MET A 104 -8.15 -29.45 4.74
CA MET A 104 -9.51 -29.50 5.29
C MET A 104 -9.83 -30.94 5.72
N PRO A 105 -10.60 -31.11 6.81
CA PRO A 105 -10.93 -32.44 7.33
C PRO A 105 -11.80 -33.23 6.35
N ALA A 106 -11.79 -34.57 6.46
CA ALA A 106 -12.63 -35.42 5.61
C ALA A 106 -14.13 -35.10 5.73
N SER A 107 -14.60 -34.66 6.91
CA SER A 107 -15.99 -34.20 7.12
C SER A 107 -16.36 -33.03 6.21
N TYR A 108 -15.42 -32.12 5.95
CA TYR A 108 -15.64 -31.00 5.03
C TYR A 108 -15.84 -31.46 3.58
N MET A 109 -15.13 -32.53 3.19
CA MET A 109 -15.18 -33.07 1.82
C MET A 109 -16.49 -33.82 1.52
N VAL A 110 -17.21 -34.30 2.53
CA VAL A 110 -18.52 -34.96 2.35
C VAL A 110 -19.70 -33.98 2.36
N GLU A 111 -19.46 -32.71 2.70
CA GLU A 111 -20.44 -31.63 2.63
C GLU A 111 -20.55 -31.03 1.22
N TRP A 112 -21.60 -30.24 0.97
CA TRP A 112 -21.80 -29.58 -0.33
C TRP A 112 -20.97 -28.31 -0.48
N PRO A 113 -20.46 -28.00 -1.68
CA PRO A 113 -19.79 -26.73 -2.00
C PRO A 113 -20.61 -25.50 -1.60
N ASP A 114 -19.91 -24.40 -1.35
CA ASP A 114 -20.52 -23.14 -0.88
C ASP A 114 -21.59 -22.64 -1.85
N GLU A 115 -21.33 -22.69 -3.16
CA GLU A 115 -22.24 -22.26 -4.22
C GLU A 115 -23.60 -23.00 -4.20
N VAL A 116 -23.61 -24.24 -3.69
CA VAL A 116 -24.82 -25.05 -3.53
C VAL A 116 -25.45 -24.82 -2.15
N ALA A 117 -24.63 -24.69 -1.10
CA ALA A 117 -25.08 -24.49 0.28
C ALA A 117 -25.82 -23.16 0.50
N THR A 118 -25.60 -22.16 -0.36
CA THR A 118 -26.30 -20.87 -0.25
C THR A 118 -27.72 -20.89 -0.81
N ALA A 119 -28.03 -21.83 -1.70
CA ALA A 119 -29.36 -21.99 -2.23
C ALA A 119 -30.20 -22.79 -1.23
N GLY A 120 -31.47 -22.39 -1.03
CA GLY A 120 -32.39 -23.15 -0.19
C GLY A 120 -32.42 -24.64 -0.58
N LEU A 121 -32.55 -25.52 0.41
CA LEU A 121 -32.60 -26.97 0.19
C LEU A 121 -33.79 -27.38 -0.70
N ASP A 122 -34.76 -26.52 -0.92
CA ASP A 122 -35.90 -26.68 -1.81
C ASP A 122 -35.61 -26.23 -3.25
N LEU A 123 -34.59 -25.38 -3.46
CA LEU A 123 -34.27 -24.77 -4.75
C LEU A 123 -33.33 -25.60 -5.62
N ILE A 124 -32.56 -26.52 -5.03
CA ILE A 124 -31.64 -27.39 -5.78
C ILE A 124 -32.16 -28.83 -5.77
N PRO A 125 -32.43 -29.43 -6.93
CA PRO A 125 -32.83 -30.84 -7.02
C PRO A 125 -31.83 -31.77 -6.32
N ALA A 126 -32.35 -32.87 -5.75
CA ALA A 126 -31.52 -33.79 -4.96
C ALA A 126 -30.28 -34.31 -5.71
N TYR A 127 -30.40 -34.52 -7.02
CA TYR A 127 -29.34 -35.05 -7.87
C TYR A 127 -28.24 -34.04 -8.24
N ASP A 128 -28.51 -32.74 -8.10
CA ASP A 128 -27.53 -31.68 -8.36
C ASP A 128 -26.68 -31.34 -7.14
N ARG A 129 -27.04 -31.89 -5.97
CA ARG A 129 -26.33 -31.72 -4.70
C ARG A 129 -25.13 -32.65 -4.62
N LYS A 130 -24.05 -32.28 -5.29
CA LYS A 130 -22.80 -33.05 -5.23
C LYS A 130 -21.99 -32.66 -4.00
N ALA A 131 -21.58 -33.66 -3.23
CA ALA A 131 -20.58 -33.46 -2.18
C ALA A 131 -19.24 -33.01 -2.77
N ARG A 132 -18.45 -32.26 -2.01
CA ARG A 132 -17.16 -31.70 -2.47
C ARG A 132 -16.21 -32.76 -3.00
N ASN A 133 -16.16 -33.95 -2.39
CA ASN A 133 -15.31 -35.07 -2.83
C ASN A 133 -15.67 -35.64 -4.22
N LEU A 134 -16.86 -35.33 -4.75
CA LEU A 134 -17.25 -35.70 -6.12
C LEU A 134 -16.79 -34.68 -7.17
N ILE A 135 -16.36 -33.49 -6.73
CA ILE A 135 -15.99 -32.36 -7.61
C ILE A 135 -14.51 -31.98 -7.42
N PHE A 136 -13.99 -32.10 -6.21
CA PHE A 136 -12.67 -31.69 -5.79
C PHE A 136 -11.86 -32.90 -5.32
N LYS A 137 -10.60 -32.95 -5.74
CA LYS A 137 -9.62 -33.93 -5.28
C LYS A 137 -9.28 -33.73 -3.80
N ARG A 138 -9.08 -32.47 -3.39
CA ARG A 138 -8.82 -32.05 -2.00
C ARG A 138 -9.10 -30.57 -1.83
N CYS A 139 -9.24 -30.14 -0.59
CA CYS A 139 -9.33 -28.74 -0.22
C CYS A 139 -8.41 -28.44 0.96
N VAL A 140 -7.85 -27.24 0.99
CA VAL A 140 -7.03 -26.72 2.09
C VAL A 140 -7.67 -25.47 2.67
N ALA A 141 -7.31 -25.12 3.90
CA ALA A 141 -7.74 -23.88 4.52
C ALA A 141 -7.17 -22.67 3.77
N ALA A 142 -8.03 -21.73 3.37
CA ALA A 142 -7.59 -20.50 2.72
C ALA A 142 -7.33 -19.44 3.80
N SER A 143 -6.07 -19.05 3.98
CA SER A 143 -5.78 -17.77 4.64
C SER A 143 -6.25 -16.62 3.75
N ASP A 144 -6.40 -15.42 4.32
CA ASP A 144 -6.85 -14.27 3.53
C ASP A 144 -5.84 -13.94 2.41
N GLU A 145 -4.55 -14.22 2.62
CA GLU A 145 -3.49 -14.11 1.61
C GLU A 145 -3.66 -15.15 0.50
N LEU A 146 -3.90 -16.42 0.83
CA LEU A 146 -4.03 -17.48 -0.17
C LEU A 146 -5.23 -17.25 -1.10
N ARG A 147 -6.28 -16.59 -0.60
CA ARG A 147 -7.47 -16.23 -1.41
C ARG A 147 -7.15 -15.23 -2.51
N VAL A 148 -6.19 -14.34 -2.28
CA VAL A 148 -5.67 -13.40 -3.29
C VAL A 148 -4.41 -13.94 -3.98
N GLY A 149 -4.13 -15.24 -3.81
CA GLY A 149 -3.03 -15.92 -4.46
C GLY A 149 -1.65 -15.57 -3.92
N SER A 150 -1.59 -15.11 -2.67
CA SER A 150 -0.34 -14.78 -1.98
C SER A 150 -0.05 -15.76 -0.84
N ILE A 151 1.23 -15.98 -0.57
CA ILE A 151 1.70 -16.79 0.56
C ILE A 151 2.79 -16.04 1.31
N GLU A 152 2.85 -16.22 2.63
CA GLU A 152 3.98 -15.70 3.40
C GLU A 152 5.26 -16.45 3.01
N CYS A 153 6.23 -15.72 2.47
CA CYS A 153 7.49 -16.27 1.98
C CYS A 153 8.72 -15.65 2.63
N ALA A 154 8.55 -14.55 3.38
CA ALA A 154 9.60 -13.88 4.09
C ALA A 154 9.08 -13.18 5.34
N ARG A 155 9.94 -13.04 6.34
CA ARG A 155 9.77 -12.01 7.37
C ARG A 155 10.32 -10.70 6.83
N ALA A 156 9.52 -9.65 6.85
CA ALA A 156 9.90 -8.32 6.38
C ALA A 156 10.08 -7.37 7.56
N GLU A 157 11.05 -6.45 7.48
CA GLU A 157 11.28 -5.41 8.47
C GLU A 157 11.61 -4.08 7.78
N TYR A 158 11.09 -2.95 8.28
CA TYR A 158 11.45 -1.62 7.76
C TYR A 158 12.82 -1.22 8.28
N ALA A 159 13.81 -1.12 7.41
CA ALA A 159 15.19 -0.85 7.78
C ALA A 159 15.51 0.64 7.82
N LYS A 160 15.21 1.38 6.74
CA LYS A 160 15.52 2.82 6.66
C LYS A 160 14.66 3.56 5.64
N VAL A 161 14.48 4.86 5.83
CA VAL A 161 13.90 5.76 4.82
C VAL A 161 14.98 6.17 3.83
N SER A 162 14.92 5.66 2.59
CA SER A 162 15.86 6.00 1.53
C SER A 162 15.57 7.37 0.93
N LYS A 163 14.29 7.71 0.73
CA LYS A 163 13.88 8.98 0.14
C LYS A 163 12.57 9.50 0.74
N VAL A 164 12.47 10.81 0.87
CA VAL A 164 11.23 11.53 1.14
C VAL A 164 11.03 12.49 -0.03
N THR A 165 9.82 12.52 -0.59
CA THR A 165 9.42 13.46 -1.63
C THR A 165 8.17 14.17 -1.11
N THR A 166 8.27 15.47 -0.84
CA THR A 166 7.10 16.25 -0.44
C THR A 166 6.30 16.65 -1.66
N ASP A 167 5.08 16.15 -1.74
CA ASP A 167 4.17 16.38 -2.85
C ASP A 167 3.57 17.80 -2.70
N ASP A 168 3.07 18.13 -1.51
CA ASP A 168 2.54 19.44 -1.12
C ASP A 168 2.77 19.70 0.40
N PRO A 169 2.40 20.86 0.97
CA PRO A 169 2.65 21.15 2.39
C PRO A 169 2.05 20.14 3.39
N GLU A 170 1.05 19.37 2.97
CA GLU A 170 0.34 18.40 3.79
C GLU A 170 0.62 16.95 3.39
N HIS A 171 1.20 16.68 2.21
CA HIS A 171 1.41 15.32 1.71
C HIS A 171 2.87 15.04 1.33
N ALA A 172 3.34 13.85 1.67
CA ALA A 172 4.65 13.37 1.29
C ALA A 172 4.64 11.89 0.91
N THR A 173 5.43 11.55 -0.10
CA THR A 173 5.71 10.18 -0.52
C THR A 173 7.07 9.73 0.02
N VAL A 174 7.07 8.68 0.83
CA VAL A 174 8.26 8.14 1.49
C VAL A 174 8.63 6.78 0.91
N ARG A 175 9.88 6.64 0.46
CA ARG A 175 10.47 5.36 0.07
C ARG A 175 11.20 4.76 1.27
N VAL A 176 10.77 3.58 1.67
CA VAL A 176 11.33 2.84 2.80
C VAL A 176 11.96 1.56 2.29
N ASP A 177 13.23 1.36 2.61
CA ASP A 177 13.94 0.13 2.33
C ASP A 177 13.55 -0.92 3.36
N ARG A 178 13.33 -2.14 2.89
CA ARG A 178 12.93 -3.29 3.68
C ARG A 178 14.04 -4.32 3.70
N GLU A 179 14.23 -4.94 4.85
CA GLU A 179 15.01 -6.16 4.98
C GLU A 179 14.06 -7.37 4.91
N LEU A 180 14.41 -8.35 4.07
CA LEU A 180 13.60 -9.54 3.83
C LEU A 180 14.40 -10.79 4.24
N SER A 181 13.91 -11.49 5.25
CA SER A 181 14.42 -12.80 5.66
C SER A 181 13.54 -13.90 5.07
N MET A 182 13.97 -14.48 3.96
CA MET A 182 13.20 -15.51 3.25
C MET A 182 13.03 -16.78 4.11
N ARG A 183 11.91 -17.47 3.94
CA ARG A 183 11.69 -18.79 4.56
C ARG A 183 12.70 -19.81 4.02
N ALA A 184 13.07 -20.76 4.88
CA ALA A 184 14.00 -21.83 4.52
C ALA A 184 13.46 -22.77 3.42
N ASP A 185 12.13 -22.93 3.34
CA ASP A 185 11.42 -23.80 2.40
C ASP A 185 11.07 -23.11 1.07
N ILE A 186 11.50 -21.86 0.85
CA ILE A 186 11.10 -21.09 -0.32
C ILE A 186 11.54 -21.74 -1.64
N ALA A 187 12.71 -22.38 -1.66
CA ALA A 187 13.22 -23.06 -2.85
C ALA A 187 12.37 -24.30 -3.20
N ASP A 188 11.88 -25.03 -2.19
CA ASP A 188 10.99 -26.17 -2.40
C ASP A 188 9.61 -25.71 -2.92
N LEU A 189 9.11 -24.58 -2.40
CA LEU A 189 7.89 -23.95 -2.89
C LEU A 189 8.05 -23.47 -4.34
N GLU A 190 9.14 -22.77 -4.68
CA GLU A 190 9.41 -22.31 -6.06
C GLU A 190 9.59 -23.49 -7.03
N LYS A 191 10.15 -24.61 -6.56
CA LYS A 191 10.26 -25.84 -7.36
C LYS A 191 8.89 -26.43 -7.68
N ALA A 192 8.00 -26.54 -6.69
CA ALA A 192 6.68 -27.15 -6.84
C ALA A 192 5.68 -26.21 -7.55
N CYS A 193 5.59 -24.97 -7.09
CA CYS A 193 4.64 -23.97 -7.58
C CYS A 193 5.13 -23.22 -8.82
N GLY A 194 6.44 -23.27 -9.10
CA GLY A 194 7.06 -22.38 -10.08
C GLY A 194 7.54 -21.07 -9.49
N PRO A 195 8.13 -20.21 -10.32
CA PRO A 195 8.75 -18.98 -9.86
C PRO A 195 7.70 -18.12 -9.17
N LEU A 196 7.95 -17.83 -7.90
CA LEU A 196 7.11 -16.95 -7.10
C LEU A 196 7.51 -15.51 -7.32
N VAL A 197 6.53 -14.61 -7.42
CA VAL A 197 6.82 -13.18 -7.48
C VAL A 197 7.16 -12.71 -6.07
N ARG A 198 8.41 -12.32 -5.85
CA ARG A 198 8.93 -11.94 -4.53
C ARG A 198 8.49 -10.52 -4.14
N PRO A 199 8.31 -10.24 -2.84
CA PRO A 199 8.01 -8.91 -2.37
C PRO A 199 9.17 -7.96 -2.66
N SER A 200 8.86 -6.69 -2.92
CA SER A 200 9.86 -5.64 -3.18
C SER A 200 10.81 -5.42 -1.98
N VAL A 201 12.06 -5.03 -2.21
CA VAL A 201 12.94 -4.55 -1.13
C VAL A 201 12.72 -3.08 -0.78
N VAL A 202 11.81 -2.40 -1.51
CA VAL A 202 11.42 -1.01 -1.26
C VAL A 202 9.90 -0.90 -1.22
N GLU A 203 9.38 -0.21 -0.23
CA GLU A 203 7.96 0.14 -0.10
C GLU A 203 7.78 1.64 -0.25
N ILE A 204 6.67 2.04 -0.89
CA ILE A 204 6.29 3.43 -1.04
C ILE A 204 5.11 3.68 -0.11
N VAL A 205 5.31 4.56 0.86
CA VAL A 205 4.32 4.93 1.86
C VAL A 205 3.93 6.38 1.66
N LYS A 206 2.63 6.65 1.58
CA LYS A 206 2.11 8.02 1.60
C LYS A 206 1.95 8.48 3.04
N MET A 207 2.29 9.73 3.27
CA MET A 207 2.18 10.39 4.56
C MET A 207 1.39 11.68 4.42
N VAL A 208 0.63 11.99 5.46
CA VAL A 208 -0.18 13.20 5.57
C VAL A 208 0.16 13.96 6.84
N LYS A 209 0.20 15.29 6.78
CA LYS A 209 0.44 16.17 7.91
C LYS A 209 -0.90 16.65 8.47
N ARG A 210 -1.13 16.43 9.76
CA ARG A 210 -2.32 16.90 10.48
C ARG A 210 -1.88 17.54 11.79
N ASP A 211 -2.41 18.73 12.10
CA ASP A 211 -2.05 19.48 13.31
C ASP A 211 -0.53 19.65 13.51
N GLY A 212 0.21 19.79 12.41
CA GLY A 212 1.66 19.95 12.42
C GLY A 212 2.48 18.66 12.53
N ALA A 213 1.85 17.49 12.74
CA ALA A 213 2.51 16.19 12.84
C ALA A 213 2.27 15.30 11.62
N TRP A 214 3.21 14.41 11.30
CA TRP A 214 3.11 13.49 10.16
C TRP A 214 2.53 12.13 10.56
N PHE A 215 1.65 11.61 9.71
CA PHE A 215 0.96 10.33 9.87
C PHE A 215 1.06 9.51 8.59
N VAL A 216 0.94 8.19 8.68
CA VAL A 216 0.72 7.36 7.49
C VAL A 216 -0.67 7.65 6.95
N ASP A 217 -0.73 7.95 5.65
CA ASP A 217 -1.99 8.07 4.92
C ASP A 217 -2.51 6.66 4.62
N LYS A 218 -3.34 6.14 5.52
CA LYS A 218 -3.99 4.83 5.35
C LYS A 218 -5.23 5.04 4.48
N PRO A 219 -5.43 4.26 3.40
CA PRO A 219 -6.71 4.24 2.72
C PRO A 219 -7.78 3.82 3.74
N GLU A 220 -8.85 4.61 3.87
CA GLU A 220 -9.97 4.27 4.75
C GLU A 220 -10.59 2.93 4.28
N GLY A 221 -10.51 1.89 5.13
CA GLY A 221 -11.17 0.60 4.88
C GLY A 221 -10.26 -0.61 4.62
N GLY A 222 -9.01 -0.61 5.09
CA GLY A 222 -8.19 -1.84 5.18
C GLY A 222 -8.53 -2.70 6.38
#